data_AF-A0A554JDR1-F1
#
_entry.id   AF-A0A554JDR1-F1
#
_cell.length_a   1.000
_cell.length_b   1.000
_cell.length_c   1.000
_cell.angle_alpha   90.00
_cell.angle_beta   90.00
_cell.angle_gamma   90.00
#
_symmetry.space_group_name_H-M   'P 1'
#
loop_
_entity.id
_entity.type
_entity.pdbx_description
1 polymer ?
#
loop_
_entity_poly.entity_id
_entity_poly.type
_entity_poly.pdbx_seq_one_letter_code
_entity_poly.pdbx_strand_id
1 'polypeptide(L)'
;LFRSVDFKTGTKDEEDPLQLHIYAILAESNFQKAVSKISYWYLEREDFPKEAVLDSLEERLEWIKNKALKINEAVKEDNWVCIEGDSPYNECKSYQAIIDGKGEFQFSDDDFKKDIYFLDQAKIG
;
A
#
# COMPACT_ATOMS: atom_id res chain seq x y z
N LEU A 1 -27.50 -1.02 -11.31
CA LEU A 1 -26.61 -1.64 -10.31
C LEU A 1 -25.37 -0.78 -10.20
N PHE A 2 -25.02 -0.31 -9.00
CA PHE A 2 -23.83 0.53 -8.77
C PHE A 2 -22.61 -0.36 -8.53
N ARG A 3 -21.47 -0.06 -9.17
CA ARG A 3 -20.30 -0.94 -9.24
C ARG A 3 -19.01 -0.13 -9.24
N SER A 4 -17.95 -0.71 -8.69
CA SER A 4 -16.58 -0.18 -8.78
C SER A 4 -15.75 -1.05 -9.71
N VAL A 5 -14.98 -0.43 -10.60
CA VAL A 5 -14.04 -1.12 -11.49
C VAL A 5 -12.71 -0.41 -11.42
N ASP A 6 -11.65 -1.15 -11.10
CA ASP A 6 -10.27 -0.66 -11.13
C ASP A 6 -9.53 -1.23 -12.34
N PHE A 7 -8.98 -0.34 -13.17
CA PHE A 7 -8.27 -0.70 -14.38
C PHE A 7 -6.80 -0.94 -14.08
N LYS A 8 -6.29 -2.09 -14.50
CA LYS A 8 -4.91 -2.52 -14.25
C LYS A 8 -4.20 -2.78 -15.57
N THR A 9 -2.94 -2.38 -15.63
CA THR A 9 -1.99 -2.75 -16.71
C THR A 9 -0.91 -3.71 -16.22
N GLY A 10 -1.01 -4.16 -14.96
CA GLY A 10 -0.05 -5.09 -14.36
C GLY A 10 -0.14 -6.49 -14.96
N THR A 11 0.97 -7.22 -14.90
CA THR A 11 1.09 -8.61 -15.36
C THR A 11 0.75 -9.65 -14.29
N LYS A 12 0.43 -9.21 -13.08
CA LYS A 12 0.03 -10.06 -11.95
C LYS A 12 -1.38 -9.71 -11.52
N ASP A 13 -2.10 -10.74 -11.11
CA ASP A 13 -3.41 -10.60 -10.49
C ASP A 13 -3.24 -10.05 -9.07
N GLU A 14 -4.20 -9.25 -8.64
CA GLU A 14 -4.26 -8.73 -7.27
C GLU A 14 -4.89 -9.79 -6.38
N GLU A 15 -4.19 -10.15 -5.29
CA GLU A 15 -4.64 -11.21 -4.38
C GLU A 15 -5.58 -10.66 -3.28
N ASP A 16 -5.32 -9.45 -2.79
CA ASP A 16 -6.14 -8.77 -1.78
C ASP A 16 -6.93 -7.61 -2.40
N PRO A 17 -8.27 -7.68 -2.44
CA PRO A 17 -9.13 -6.62 -2.97
C PRO A 17 -9.28 -5.39 -2.05
N LEU A 18 -8.39 -5.17 -1.07
CA LEU A 18 -8.46 -4.06 -0.12
C LEU A 18 -8.69 -2.70 -0.79
N GLN A 19 -7.99 -2.42 -1.89
CA GLN A 19 -8.15 -1.17 -2.65
C GLN A 19 -9.60 -0.98 -3.13
N LEU A 20 -10.21 -2.03 -3.69
CA LEU A 20 -11.59 -2.00 -4.16
C LEU A 20 -12.60 -1.86 -3.02
N HIS A 21 -12.32 -2.44 -1.85
CA HIS A 21 -13.13 -2.27 -0.65
C HIS A 21 -13.11 -0.81 -0.16
N ILE A 22 -11.94 -0.15 -0.17
CA ILE A 22 -11.83 1.27 0.16
C ILE A 22 -12.68 2.10 -0.81
N TYR A 23 -12.61 1.82 -2.11
CA TYR A 23 -13.45 2.50 -3.10
C TYR A 23 -14.94 2.26 -2.86
N ALA A 24 -15.34 1.03 -2.51
CA ALA A 24 -16.73 0.72 -2.21
C ALA A 24 -17.23 1.50 -1.00
N ILE A 25 -16.49 1.48 0.13
CA ILE A 25 -16.82 2.23 1.35
C ILE A 25 -16.99 3.73 1.05
N LEU A 26 -16.02 4.33 0.36
CA LEU A 26 -16.08 5.74 0.01
C LEU A 26 -17.25 6.04 -0.92
N ALA A 27 -17.49 5.17 -1.92
CA ALA A 27 -18.58 5.34 -2.86
C ALA A 27 -19.95 5.25 -2.18
N GLU A 28 -20.18 4.27 -1.30
CA GLU A 28 -21.44 4.16 -0.55
C GLU A 28 -21.67 5.38 0.35
N SER A 29 -20.61 5.83 1.05
CA SER A 29 -20.68 6.99 1.95
C SER A 29 -20.98 8.29 1.21
N ASN A 30 -20.38 8.52 0.04
CA ASN A 30 -20.55 9.78 -0.69
C ASN A 30 -21.79 9.78 -1.60
N PHE A 31 -22.11 8.65 -2.23
CA PHE A 31 -23.22 8.57 -3.19
C PHE A 31 -24.51 8.01 -2.60
N GLN A 32 -24.50 7.55 -1.35
CA GLN A 32 -25.66 7.02 -0.63
C GLN A 32 -26.35 5.88 -1.40
N LYS A 33 -25.54 5.03 -2.06
CA LYS A 33 -25.98 3.89 -2.88
C LYS A 33 -25.07 2.70 -2.63
N ALA A 34 -25.68 1.55 -2.33
CA ALA A 34 -24.94 0.32 -2.11
C ALA A 34 -24.17 -0.13 -3.38
N VAL A 35 -22.90 -0.49 -3.19
CA VAL A 35 -22.04 -1.07 -4.22
C VAL A 35 -22.35 -2.55 -4.31
N SER A 36 -22.83 -2.97 -5.47
CA SER A 36 -23.27 -4.35 -5.72
C SER A 36 -22.18 -5.27 -6.24
N LYS A 37 -21.05 -4.70 -6.69
CA LYS A 37 -19.94 -5.44 -7.30
C LYS A 37 -18.67 -4.60 -7.30
N ILE A 38 -17.54 -5.27 -7.07
CA ILE A 38 -16.20 -4.73 -7.27
C ILE A 38 -15.44 -5.60 -8.27
N SER A 39 -14.62 -5.02 -9.13
CA SER A 39 -13.92 -5.76 -10.18
C SER A 39 -12.59 -5.12 -10.55
N TYR A 40 -11.64 -5.97 -10.94
CA TYR A 40 -10.43 -5.55 -11.64
C TYR A 40 -10.60 -5.75 -13.14
N TRP A 41 -10.08 -4.86 -13.96
CA TRP A 41 -9.99 -5.07 -15.40
C TRP A 41 -8.54 -4.95 -15.87
N TYR A 42 -7.93 -6.09 -16.18
CA TYR A 42 -6.56 -6.18 -16.67
C TYR A 42 -6.53 -5.98 -18.18
N LEU A 43 -6.34 -4.74 -18.61
CA LEU A 43 -6.59 -4.29 -19.99
C LEU A 43 -5.77 -5.02 -21.06
N GLU A 44 -4.57 -5.50 -20.71
CA GLU A 44 -3.67 -6.17 -21.66
C GLU A 44 -3.96 -7.66 -21.83
N ARG A 45 -4.74 -8.26 -20.93
CA ARG A 45 -4.90 -9.73 -20.86
C ARG A 45 -6.35 -10.21 -20.74
N GLU A 46 -7.29 -9.33 -20.42
CA GLU A 46 -8.70 -9.68 -20.23
C GLU A 46 -9.61 -8.78 -21.08
N ASP A 47 -10.52 -9.40 -21.83
CA ASP A 47 -11.54 -8.68 -22.62
C ASP A 47 -12.64 -8.06 -21.72
N PHE A 48 -12.78 -8.56 -20.49
CA PHE A 48 -13.82 -8.16 -19.55
C PHE A 48 -13.30 -8.02 -18.12
N PRO A 49 -13.96 -7.21 -17.27
CA PRO A 49 -13.61 -7.13 -15.85
C PRO A 49 -13.79 -8.47 -15.14
N LYS A 50 -12.80 -8.83 -14.32
CA LYS A 50 -12.80 -9.95 -13.38
C LYS A 50 -13.32 -9.48 -12.04
N GLU A 51 -14.38 -10.12 -11.57
CA GLU A 51 -14.99 -9.81 -10.27
C GLU A 51 -14.09 -10.21 -9.11
N ALA A 52 -14.00 -9.35 -8.11
CA ALA A 52 -13.35 -9.63 -6.84
C ALA A 52 -14.39 -9.89 -5.75
N VAL A 53 -14.00 -10.64 -4.71
CA VAL A 53 -14.88 -10.92 -3.57
C VAL A 53 -15.20 -9.62 -2.85
N LEU A 54 -16.49 -9.32 -2.73
CA LEU A 54 -17.00 -8.20 -1.94
C LEU A 54 -17.35 -8.70 -0.53
N ASP A 55 -16.40 -8.54 0.38
CA ASP A 55 -16.60 -8.86 1.80
C ASP A 55 -17.46 -7.79 2.50
N SER A 56 -17.78 -8.02 3.78
CA SER A 56 -18.47 -7.04 4.61
C SER A 56 -17.70 -5.71 4.66
N LEU A 57 -18.32 -4.65 4.13
CA LEU A 57 -17.73 -3.31 4.15
C LEU A 57 -17.56 -2.77 5.58
N GLU A 58 -18.41 -3.20 6.51
CA GLU A 58 -18.32 -2.84 7.92
C GLU A 58 -17.06 -3.43 8.57
N GLU A 59 -16.84 -4.73 8.39
CA GLU A 59 -15.65 -5.42 8.94
C GLU A 59 -14.36 -4.87 8.31
N ARG A 60 -14.37 -4.63 6.99
CA ARG A 60 -13.24 -4.02 6.28
C ARG A 60 -12.98 -2.59 6.76
N LEU A 61 -14.02 -1.80 7.00
CA LEU A 61 -13.88 -0.45 7.56
C LEU A 61 -13.28 -0.47 8.96
N GLU A 62 -13.72 -1.39 9.83
CA GLU A 62 -13.15 -1.55 11.16
C GLU A 62 -11.66 -1.93 11.09
N TRP A 63 -11.30 -2.88 10.23
CA TRP A 63 -9.91 -3.24 9.99
C TRP A 63 -9.06 -2.05 9.51
N ILE A 64 -9.56 -1.26 8.56
CA ILE A 64 -8.88 -0.05 8.04
C ILE A 64 -8.69 0.97 9.15
N LYS A 65 -9.72 1.24 9.96
CA LYS A 65 -9.64 2.17 11.10
C LYS A 65 -8.59 1.74 12.11
N ASN A 66 -8.54 0.45 12.44
CA ASN A 66 -7.54 -0.09 13.36
C ASN A 66 -6.11 0.08 12.82
N LYS A 67 -5.89 -0.08 11.51
CA LYS A 67 -4.60 0.20 10.87
C LYS A 67 -4.27 1.70 10.87
N ALA A 68 -5.24 2.55 10.55
CA ALA A 68 -5.07 4.00 10.54
C ALA A 68 -4.72 4.57 11.92
N LEU A 69 -5.31 4.04 13.00
CA LEU A 69 -4.97 4.44 14.37
C LEU A 69 -3.50 4.15 14.70
N LYS A 70 -3.01 2.96 14.36
CA LYS A 70 -1.60 2.59 14.56
C LYS A 70 -0.64 3.49 13.78
N ILE A 71 -0.98 3.82 12.53
CA ILE A 71 -0.19 4.74 11.72
C ILE A 71 -0.18 6.14 12.36
N ASN A 72 -1.33 6.62 12.81
CA ASN A 72 -1.46 7.93 13.46
C ASN A 72 -0.67 8.01 14.77
N GLU A 73 -0.65 6.94 15.57
CA GLU A 73 0.18 6.83 16.78
C GLU A 73 1.67 6.89 16.43
N ALA A 74 2.14 6.10 15.46
CA ALA A 74 3.52 6.12 14.99
C ALA A 74 3.95 7.51 14.49
N VAL A 75 3.11 8.21 13.73
CA VAL A 75 3.37 9.58 13.26
C VAL A 75 3.51 10.56 14.43
N LYS A 76 2.63 10.46 15.45
CA LYS A 76 2.64 11.39 16.60
C LYS A 76 3.84 11.18 17.51
N GLU A 77 4.27 9.94 17.66
CA GLU A 77 5.40 9.56 18.50
C GLU A 77 6.74 9.63 17.76
N ASP A 78 6.71 9.91 16.44
CA ASP A 78 7.85 9.78 15.53
C ASP A 78 8.56 8.42 15.66
N ASN A 79 7.76 7.37 15.88
CA ASN A 79 8.22 6.05 16.25
C ASN A 79 7.89 5.03 15.15
N TRP A 80 8.79 4.94 14.18
CA TRP A 80 8.66 4.07 13.01
C TRP A 80 9.40 2.75 13.24
N VAL A 81 8.77 1.84 13.97
CA VAL A 81 9.33 0.51 14.22
C VAL A 81 9.07 -0.39 13.02
N CYS A 82 10.12 -1.03 12.49
CA CYS A 82 9.96 -2.13 11.56
C CYS A 82 9.21 -3.28 12.26
N ILE A 83 7.98 -3.55 11.82
CA ILE A 83 7.05 -4.47 12.48
C ILE A 83 7.54 -5.92 12.41
N GLU A 84 8.41 -6.23 11.46
CA GLU A 84 8.93 -7.59 11.21
C GLU A 84 10.30 -7.85 11.86
N GLY A 85 10.84 -6.94 12.69
CA GLY A 85 12.11 -7.17 13.40
C GLY A 85 13.29 -7.39 12.43
N ASP A 86 13.95 -8.55 12.53
CA ASP A 86 14.98 -9.08 11.60
C ASP A 86 14.38 -9.48 10.23
N SER A 87 13.47 -8.66 9.71
CA SER A 87 12.76 -8.92 8.47
C SER A 87 13.74 -9.24 7.33
N PRO A 88 13.44 -10.27 6.51
CA PRO A 88 14.23 -10.58 5.32
C PRO A 88 14.06 -9.54 4.21
N TYR A 89 13.15 -8.56 4.36
CA TYR A 89 13.02 -7.48 3.38
C TYR A 89 14.20 -6.51 3.53
N ASN A 90 15.12 -6.60 2.57
CA ASN A 90 16.37 -5.84 2.49
C ASN A 90 16.19 -4.32 2.62
N GLU A 91 14.98 -3.81 2.36
CA GLU A 91 14.65 -2.39 2.36
C GLU A 91 14.72 -1.78 3.76
N CYS A 92 14.15 -2.42 4.79
CA CYS A 92 14.23 -1.91 6.16
C CYS A 92 15.67 -1.92 6.70
N LYS A 93 16.45 -2.97 6.39
CA LYS A 93 17.87 -3.05 6.75
C LYS A 93 18.69 -1.97 6.05
N SER A 94 18.45 -1.75 4.77
CA SER A 94 19.10 -0.70 3.98
C SER A 94 18.76 0.68 4.52
N TYR A 95 17.49 0.93 4.84
CA TYR A 95 17.05 2.19 5.40
C TYR A 95 17.66 2.44 6.79
N GLN A 96 17.66 1.42 7.67
CA GLN A 96 18.32 1.52 8.97
C GLN A 96 19.83 1.77 8.83
N ALA A 97 20.49 1.14 7.87
CA ALA A 97 21.91 1.38 7.60
C ALA A 97 22.19 2.83 7.16
N ILE A 98 21.27 3.47 6.42
CA ILE A 98 21.36 4.91 6.09
C ILE A 98 21.25 5.75 7.38
N ILE A 99 20.26 5.47 8.24
CA ILE A 99 20.09 6.16 9.53
C ILE A 99 21.32 6.01 10.43
N ASP A 100 21.92 4.81 10.45
CA ASP A 100 23.13 4.49 11.22
C ASP A 100 24.41 5.14 10.63
N GLY A 101 24.30 5.91 9.54
CA GLY A 101 25.42 6.60 8.90
C GLY A 101 26.32 5.72 8.03
N LYS A 102 25.86 4.52 7.64
CA LYS A 102 26.61 3.60 6.75
C LYS A 102 26.40 3.93 5.27
N GLY A 103 25.40 4.75 4.94
CA GLY A 103 25.11 5.21 3.58
C GLY A 103 25.92 6.46 3.21
N GLU A 104 26.35 6.53 1.96
CA GLU A 104 27.04 7.69 1.39
C GLU A 104 26.06 8.53 0.57
N PHE A 105 25.73 9.74 1.04
CA PHE A 105 24.82 10.65 0.32
C PHE A 105 25.33 10.94 -1.09
N GLN A 106 24.43 10.85 -2.07
CA GLN A 106 24.74 11.11 -3.48
C GLN A 106 24.12 12.44 -3.94
N PHE A 107 22.79 12.54 -3.88
CA PHE A 107 22.05 13.73 -4.30
C PHE A 107 20.61 13.68 -3.78
N SER A 108 19.93 14.83 -3.82
CA SER A 108 18.49 14.95 -3.60
C SER A 108 17.77 15.01 -4.95
N ASP A 109 16.72 14.23 -5.09
CA ASP A 109 15.82 14.19 -6.25
C ASP A 109 14.56 14.98 -5.89
N ASP A 110 14.51 16.25 -6.31
CA ASP A 110 13.45 17.20 -5.97
C ASP A 110 12.09 16.81 -6.58
N ASP A 111 12.10 16.18 -7.76
CA ASP A 111 10.88 15.74 -8.45
C ASP A 111 10.16 14.66 -7.64
N PHE A 112 10.93 13.76 -7.04
CA PHE A 112 10.42 12.66 -6.22
C PHE A 112 10.48 12.94 -4.72
N LYS A 113 11.01 14.09 -4.29
CA LYS A 113 11.20 14.50 -2.89
C LYS A 113 11.90 13.43 -2.05
N LYS A 114 13.03 12.92 -2.55
CA LYS A 114 13.81 11.85 -1.91
C LYS A 114 15.30 12.15 -1.92
N ASP A 115 16.00 11.69 -0.90
CA ASP A 115 17.46 11.68 -0.87
C ASP A 115 17.99 10.31 -1.31
N ILE A 116 19.02 10.32 -2.14
CA ILE A 116 19.64 9.10 -2.68
C ILE A 116 20.96 8.86 -1.96
N TYR A 117 21.11 7.64 -1.43
CA TYR A 117 22.31 7.16 -0.76
C TYR A 117 22.88 5.95 -1.49
N PHE A 118 24.20 5.89 -1.57
CA PHE A 118 24.91 4.67 -1.94
C PHE A 118 25.14 3.82 -0.69
N LEU A 119 24.78 2.54 -0.75
CA LEU A 119 24.95 1.58 0.33
C LEU A 119 25.85 0.44 -0.15
N ASP A 120 27.04 0.36 0.43
CA ASP A 120 27.94 -0.78 0.23
C ASP A 120 27.38 -2.00 0.98
N GLN A 121 26.95 -3.00 0.21
CA GLN A 121 26.40 -4.25 0.75
C GLN A 121 27.38 -4.98 1.67
N ALA A 122 28.70 -4.80 1.50
CA ALA A 122 29.69 -5.39 2.40
C ALA A 122 29.65 -4.79 3.83
N LYS A 123 29.03 -3.61 4.01
CA LYS A 123 28.86 -2.92 5.30
C LYS A 123 27.49 -3.20 5.94
N ILE A 124 26.58 -3.84 5.20
CA ILE A 124 25.24 -4.25 5.64
C ILE A 124 25.32 -5.76 5.83
N GLY A 125 25.79 -6.19 7.01
CA GLY A 125 26.12 -7.60 7.31
C GLY A 125 25.02 -8.61 7.01
#